data_AF-A0A1G7GDM5-F1
#
_entry.id   AF-A0A1G7GDM5-F1
#
_cell.length_a   1.000
_cell.length_b   1.000
_cell.length_c   1.000
_cell.angle_alpha   90.00
_cell.angle_beta   90.00
_cell.angle_gamma   90.00
#
_symmetry.space_group_name_H-M   'P 1'
#
loop_
_entity.id
_entity.type
_entity.pdbx_description
1 polymer ?
#
loop_
_entity_poly.entity_id
_entity_poly.type
_entity_poly.pdbx_seq_one_letter_code
_entity_poly.pdbx_strand_id
1 'polypeptide(L)'
;MKKWKWYVLGVLGISILAIAYSLSDFSLMNILPKGSLPEKYKSYREIAEGFASKEFQVSLLFSSDNEMRLGDFPPIFNAAKNTVIVARQTEIKKGDNTELHKTFLKLDANGELVDSLTYNKDWPMDWGGYLITPKGYCSWILDGNKEVFPYAEENGSLTDDSTKISKRFLYLYQASEFVYYYNHWDMDDPRLQKLEVDKALFYFNGKWVALYGKNLSDLSVQGYKIKGKSPVGDMVNRIDNTNLDKRNPFIYMEHFQKEYYRKSHGPSFGSPTGNSSPDRWEGTGYFDLILKKDTLHFKQDITKDEDWHSANMSPFSPPVYLYYFTNSQINFGLFANDNFRLYSIKKGRK
;
A
#
# COMPACT_ATOMS: atom_id res chain seq x y z
N MET A 1 -41.08 -17.48 -54.77
CA MET A 1 -40.98 -17.96 -53.37
C MET A 1 -39.79 -18.90 -53.07
N LYS A 2 -39.35 -19.81 -53.96
CA LYS A 2 -38.23 -20.75 -53.66
C LYS A 2 -36.87 -20.08 -53.39
N LYS A 3 -36.54 -18.97 -54.07
CA LYS A 3 -35.24 -18.28 -53.90
C LYS A 3 -35.08 -17.63 -52.51
N TRP A 4 -36.16 -17.13 -51.92
CA TRP A 4 -36.14 -16.47 -50.59
C TRP A 4 -35.72 -17.41 -49.46
N LYS A 5 -36.11 -18.70 -49.52
CA LYS A 5 -35.72 -19.71 -48.51
C LYS A 5 -34.20 -19.91 -48.45
N TRP A 6 -33.53 -19.90 -49.59
CA TRP A 6 -32.08 -20.06 -49.67
C TRP A 6 -31.33 -18.84 -49.12
N TYR A 7 -31.86 -17.63 -49.32
CA TYR A 7 -31.29 -16.41 -48.71
C TYR A 7 -31.44 -16.42 -47.19
N VAL A 8 -32.61 -16.78 -46.66
CA VAL A 8 -32.85 -16.87 -45.21
C VAL A 8 -31.94 -17.92 -44.58
N LEU A 9 -31.79 -19.09 -45.20
CA LEU A 9 -30.86 -20.14 -44.74
C LEU A 9 -29.39 -19.69 -44.79
N GLY A 10 -29.00 -18.98 -45.85
CA GLY A 10 -27.64 -18.42 -45.96
C GLY A 10 -27.33 -17.41 -44.86
N VAL A 11 -28.25 -16.48 -44.58
CA VAL A 11 -28.11 -15.48 -43.51
C VAL A 11 -28.08 -16.15 -42.14
N LEU A 12 -28.96 -17.14 -41.87
CA LEU A 12 -28.93 -17.91 -40.63
C LEU A 12 -27.62 -18.67 -40.45
N GLY A 13 -27.08 -19.28 -41.51
CA GLY A 13 -25.79 -19.97 -41.48
C GLY A 13 -24.64 -19.02 -41.14
N ILE A 14 -24.60 -17.84 -41.76
CA ILE A 14 -23.58 -16.81 -41.47
C ILE A 14 -23.72 -16.29 -40.04
N SER A 15 -24.94 -16.04 -39.56
CA SER A 15 -25.18 -15.60 -38.18
C SER A 15 -24.76 -16.66 -37.16
N ILE A 16 -25.04 -17.94 -37.41
CA ILE A 16 -24.60 -19.04 -36.54
C ILE A 16 -23.08 -19.15 -36.55
N LEU A 17 -22.43 -19.02 -37.70
CA LEU A 17 -20.96 -19.02 -37.79
C LEU A 17 -20.34 -17.81 -37.09
N ALA A 18 -20.95 -16.63 -37.21
CA ALA A 18 -20.49 -15.42 -36.52
C ALA A 18 -20.67 -15.52 -34.99
N ILE A 19 -21.78 -16.09 -34.53
CA ILE A 19 -22.03 -16.38 -33.11
C ILE A 19 -21.09 -17.47 -32.59
N ALA A 20 -20.88 -18.53 -33.37
CA ALA A 20 -19.94 -19.59 -33.02
C ALA A 20 -18.50 -19.06 -32.94
N TYR A 21 -18.08 -18.22 -33.89
CA TYR A 21 -16.77 -17.57 -33.90
C TYR A 21 -16.59 -16.58 -32.74
N SER A 22 -17.64 -15.81 -32.41
CA SER A 22 -17.56 -14.86 -31.29
C SER A 22 -17.59 -15.54 -29.92
N LEU A 23 -18.31 -16.67 -29.80
CA LEU A 23 -18.35 -17.49 -28.59
C LEU A 23 -17.17 -18.47 -28.48
N SER A 24 -16.60 -18.91 -29.60
CA SER A 24 -15.57 -19.96 -29.62
C SER A 24 -14.31 -19.52 -28.90
N ASP A 25 -13.85 -18.29 -29.09
CA ASP A 25 -12.58 -17.89 -28.49
C ASP A 25 -12.65 -17.78 -26.97
N PHE A 26 -13.77 -17.35 -26.41
CA PHE A 26 -13.91 -17.12 -24.97
C PHE A 26 -14.39 -18.35 -24.21
N SER A 27 -15.47 -18.97 -24.67
CA SER A 27 -16.07 -20.10 -23.97
C SER A 27 -15.21 -21.35 -24.11
N LEU A 28 -14.52 -21.55 -25.25
CA LEU A 28 -13.66 -22.73 -25.41
C LEU A 28 -12.44 -22.67 -24.50
N MET A 29 -11.77 -21.52 -24.36
CA MET A 29 -10.63 -21.37 -23.44
C MET A 29 -10.98 -21.75 -21.99
N ASN A 30 -12.23 -21.46 -21.58
CA ASN A 30 -12.72 -21.75 -20.25
C ASN A 30 -13.21 -23.20 -20.06
N ILE A 31 -13.65 -23.87 -21.13
CA ILE A 31 -14.18 -25.24 -21.12
C ILE A 31 -13.08 -26.28 -21.38
N LEU A 32 -12.02 -25.93 -22.12
CA LEU A 32 -10.92 -26.84 -22.39
C LEU A 32 -10.23 -27.26 -21.07
N PRO A 33 -9.82 -28.54 -20.94
CA PRO A 33 -9.10 -29.00 -19.77
C PRO A 33 -7.84 -28.16 -19.56
N LYS A 34 -7.79 -27.46 -18.42
CA LYS A 34 -6.58 -26.81 -17.95
C LYS A 34 -5.69 -27.91 -17.39
N GLY A 35 -4.38 -27.86 -17.69
CA GLY A 35 -3.43 -28.87 -17.22
C GLY A 35 -3.58 -29.11 -15.71
N SER A 36 -3.44 -30.36 -15.28
CA SER A 36 -3.54 -30.71 -13.86
C SER A 36 -2.44 -30.04 -13.05
N LEU A 37 -2.77 -29.57 -11.85
CA LEU A 37 -1.79 -29.01 -10.92
C LEU A 37 -0.68 -30.05 -10.62
N PRO A 38 0.60 -29.75 -10.90
CA PRO A 38 1.69 -30.66 -10.57
C PRO A 38 1.74 -31.00 -9.07
N GLU A 39 2.07 -32.26 -8.75
CA GLU A 39 2.00 -32.80 -7.39
C GLU A 39 2.76 -31.94 -6.36
N LYS A 40 3.93 -31.40 -6.74
CA LYS A 40 4.78 -30.60 -5.85
C LYS A 40 4.11 -29.32 -5.33
N TYR A 41 3.07 -28.83 -6.00
CA TYR A 41 2.37 -27.61 -5.62
C TYR A 41 1.15 -27.86 -4.73
N LYS A 42 0.69 -29.10 -4.58
CA LYS A 42 -0.47 -29.43 -3.74
C LYS A 42 -0.26 -29.16 -2.25
N SER A 43 1.00 -29.06 -1.81
CA SER A 43 1.35 -28.73 -0.42
C SER A 43 1.32 -27.23 -0.11
N TYR A 44 1.21 -26.36 -1.11
CA TYR A 44 1.15 -24.91 -0.91
C TYR A 44 -0.18 -24.55 -0.26
N ARG A 45 -0.12 -23.65 0.73
CA ARG A 45 -1.28 -23.25 1.55
C ARG A 45 -1.66 -21.80 1.27
N GLU A 46 -2.93 -21.48 1.52
CA GLU A 46 -3.31 -20.08 1.60
C GLU A 46 -2.75 -19.48 2.89
N ILE A 47 -2.38 -18.20 2.84
CA ILE A 47 -1.77 -17.52 3.99
C ILE A 47 -2.76 -17.44 5.16
N ALA A 48 -4.05 -17.25 4.86
CA ALA A 48 -5.12 -17.13 5.85
C ALA A 48 -5.36 -18.41 6.66
N GLU A 49 -4.99 -19.58 6.12
CA GLU A 49 -5.11 -20.87 6.82
C GLU A 49 -4.06 -21.01 7.95
N GLY A 50 -3.10 -20.09 8.00
CA GLY A 50 -1.90 -20.22 8.83
C GLY A 50 -0.97 -21.27 8.24
N PHE A 51 0.30 -20.92 8.10
CA PHE A 51 1.29 -21.87 7.60
C PHE A 51 2.65 -21.63 8.24
N ALA A 52 3.43 -22.68 8.32
CA ALA A 52 4.73 -22.69 8.94
C ALA A 52 5.69 -23.47 8.05
N SER A 53 6.96 -23.08 8.10
CA SER A 53 8.05 -23.87 7.56
C SER A 53 8.71 -24.66 8.71
N LYS A 54 9.86 -25.27 8.44
CA LYS A 54 10.62 -26.01 9.46
C LYS A 54 11.15 -25.09 10.56
N GLU A 55 11.53 -23.87 10.22
CA GLU A 55 12.14 -22.91 11.14
C GLU A 55 11.27 -21.71 11.45
N PHE A 56 10.24 -21.40 10.66
CA PHE A 56 9.44 -20.18 10.82
C PHE A 56 7.96 -20.47 11.00
N GLN A 57 7.34 -19.68 11.87
CA GLN A 57 5.90 -19.64 12.08
C GLN A 57 5.36 -18.32 11.54
N VAL A 58 4.29 -18.40 10.75
CA VAL A 58 3.50 -17.24 10.33
C VAL A 58 2.28 -17.14 11.23
N SER A 59 2.05 -15.96 11.80
CA SER A 59 0.88 -15.69 12.65
C SER A 59 0.27 -14.35 12.27
N LEU A 60 -1.06 -14.27 12.21
CA LEU A 60 -1.77 -13.01 12.01
C LEU A 60 -1.43 -12.05 13.16
N LEU A 61 -0.89 -10.87 12.83
CA LEU A 61 -0.63 -9.81 13.80
C LEU A 61 -1.91 -9.01 14.05
N PHE A 62 -2.60 -8.60 12.99
CA PHE A 62 -3.93 -8.02 13.05
C PHE A 62 -4.62 -8.05 11.68
N SER A 63 -5.94 -7.91 11.72
CA SER A 63 -6.77 -7.50 10.59
C SER A 63 -7.22 -6.04 10.75
N SER A 64 -7.56 -5.42 9.62
CA SER A 64 -8.06 -4.06 9.46
C SER A 64 -9.41 -4.13 8.76
N ASP A 65 -10.36 -3.28 9.16
CA ASP A 65 -11.68 -3.21 8.50
C ASP A 65 -11.61 -2.38 7.21
N ASN A 66 -10.56 -1.55 7.09
CA ASN A 66 -10.27 -0.72 5.93
C ASN A 66 -8.90 -1.05 5.33
N GLU A 67 -8.68 -0.65 4.08
CA GLU A 67 -7.43 -0.89 3.36
C GLU A 67 -6.22 -0.22 4.03
N MET A 68 -5.31 -1.06 4.51
CA MET A 68 -3.95 -0.75 4.89
C MET A 68 -3.13 -0.58 3.60
N ARG A 69 -3.11 0.64 3.06
CA ARG A 69 -2.20 0.96 1.96
C ARG A 69 -0.76 0.97 2.47
N LEU A 70 -0.14 -0.20 2.63
CA LEU A 70 1.22 -0.35 3.19
C LEU A 70 2.31 0.28 2.32
N GLY A 71 2.00 0.60 1.05
CA GLY A 71 2.84 1.46 0.21
C GLY A 71 2.81 2.93 0.63
N ASP A 72 1.66 3.42 1.11
CA ASP A 72 1.49 4.80 1.58
C ASP A 72 1.87 4.95 3.07
N PHE A 73 1.70 3.88 3.85
CA PHE A 73 2.01 3.82 5.28
C PHE A 73 2.84 2.56 5.61
N PRO A 74 4.11 2.52 5.19
CA PRO A 74 4.99 1.40 5.50
C PRO A 74 5.20 1.27 7.02
N PRO A 75 5.55 0.07 7.53
CA PRO A 75 6.01 -0.07 8.89
C PRO A 75 7.20 0.83 9.17
N ILE A 76 7.23 1.42 10.35
CA ILE A 76 8.28 2.35 10.77
C ILE A 76 9.24 1.61 11.69
N PHE A 77 10.55 1.71 11.46
CA PHE A 77 11.56 1.11 12.32
C PHE A 77 12.30 2.18 13.13
N ASN A 78 12.33 2.02 14.46
CA ASN A 78 13.12 2.82 15.38
C ASN A 78 14.40 2.07 15.77
N ALA A 79 15.52 2.45 15.16
CA ALA A 79 16.84 1.83 15.35
C ALA A 79 17.43 2.07 16.75
N ALA A 80 17.03 3.15 17.45
CA ALA A 80 17.53 3.43 18.80
C ALA A 80 16.94 2.49 19.85
N LYS A 81 15.74 1.95 19.60
CA LYS A 81 15.00 1.06 20.51
C LYS A 81 14.81 -0.36 19.95
N ASN A 82 15.18 -0.60 18.69
CA ASN A 82 14.89 -1.82 17.94
C ASN A 82 13.40 -2.18 17.98
N THR A 83 12.53 -1.16 17.85
CA THR A 83 11.08 -1.34 17.82
C THR A 83 10.53 -1.08 16.42
N VAL A 84 9.45 -1.78 16.06
CA VAL A 84 8.71 -1.57 14.82
C VAL A 84 7.33 -1.01 15.15
N ILE A 85 6.89 0.01 14.42
CA ILE A 85 5.56 0.59 14.53
C ILE A 85 4.79 0.22 13.27
N VAL A 86 3.58 -0.29 13.45
CA VAL A 86 2.64 -0.61 12.37
C VAL A 86 1.30 0.03 12.67
N ALA A 87 0.57 0.43 11.64
CA ALA A 87 -0.75 1.05 11.78
C ALA A 87 -1.84 0.15 11.23
N ARG A 88 -3.01 0.17 11.89
CA ARG A 88 -4.24 -0.46 11.41
C ARG A 88 -5.42 0.48 11.50
N GLN A 89 -6.46 0.22 10.72
CA GLN A 89 -7.70 0.97 10.77
C GLN A 89 -8.87 0.03 11.14
N THR A 90 -9.67 0.43 12.11
CA THR A 90 -10.81 -0.36 12.59
C THR A 90 -12.06 0.49 12.66
N GLU A 91 -13.18 -0.09 12.29
CA GLU A 91 -14.49 0.54 12.38
C GLU A 91 -15.15 0.21 13.72
N ILE A 92 -15.61 1.25 14.42
CA ILE A 92 -16.38 1.10 15.66
C ILE A 92 -17.78 1.62 15.42
N LYS A 93 -18.76 0.71 15.49
CA LYS A 93 -20.18 1.07 15.42
C LYS A 93 -20.65 1.65 16.74
N LYS A 94 -21.27 2.83 16.69
CA LYS A 94 -21.93 3.49 17.81
C LYS A 94 -23.34 3.90 17.39
N GLY A 95 -24.30 3.00 17.60
CA GLY A 95 -25.65 3.14 17.05
C GLY A 95 -25.62 3.08 15.53
N ASP A 96 -26.22 4.08 14.88
CA ASP A 96 -26.25 4.20 13.41
C ASP A 96 -24.97 4.82 12.82
N ASN A 97 -24.04 5.29 13.67
CA ASN A 97 -22.79 5.90 13.22
C ASN A 97 -21.63 4.90 13.24
N THR A 98 -20.78 4.95 12.21
CA THR A 98 -19.49 4.25 12.17
C THR A 98 -18.37 5.25 12.38
N GLU A 99 -17.55 5.04 13.41
CA GLU A 99 -16.33 5.81 13.66
C GLU A 99 -15.10 5.02 13.20
N LEU A 100 -14.19 5.67 12.47
CA LEU A 100 -12.95 5.05 12.02
C LEU A 100 -11.80 5.37 12.97
N HIS A 101 -11.20 4.33 13.53
CA HIS A 101 -10.10 4.41 14.48
C HIS A 101 -8.79 3.99 13.81
N LYS A 102 -7.76 4.84 13.89
CA LYS A 102 -6.38 4.50 13.50
C LYS A 102 -5.61 4.09 14.74
N THR A 103 -5.15 2.84 14.80
CA THR A 103 -4.35 2.32 15.92
C THR A 103 -2.93 2.04 15.46
N PHE A 104 -1.96 2.64 16.14
CA PHE A 104 -0.55 2.34 16.02
C PHE A 104 -0.17 1.27 17.06
N LEU A 105 0.53 0.24 16.62
CA LEU A 105 1.01 -0.86 17.44
C LEU A 105 2.54 -0.81 17.45
N LYS A 106 3.15 -0.89 18.64
CA LYS A 106 4.59 -0.91 18.83
C LYS A 106 5.02 -2.32 19.19
N LEU A 107 5.88 -2.88 18.35
CA LEU A 107 6.46 -4.20 18.51
C LEU A 107 7.91 -4.06 18.99
N ASP A 108 8.33 -4.92 19.92
CA ASP A 108 9.74 -5.03 20.31
C ASP A 108 10.59 -5.76 19.25
N ALA A 109 11.87 -5.95 19.54
CA ALA A 109 12.81 -6.63 18.63
C ALA A 109 12.44 -8.09 18.32
N ASN A 110 11.56 -8.71 19.11
CA ASN A 110 11.08 -10.09 18.91
C ASN A 110 9.69 -10.13 18.25
N GLY A 111 9.10 -8.98 17.96
CA GLY A 111 7.77 -8.87 17.36
C GLY A 111 6.65 -9.04 18.38
N GLU A 112 6.92 -8.84 19.67
CA GLU A 112 5.90 -8.83 20.71
C GLU A 112 5.32 -7.42 20.86
N LEU A 113 3.99 -7.33 21.00
CA LEU A 113 3.31 -6.05 21.23
C LEU A 113 3.67 -5.52 22.62
N VAL A 114 4.33 -4.36 22.66
CA VAL A 114 4.74 -3.72 23.93
C VAL A 114 3.95 -2.46 24.25
N ASP A 115 3.36 -1.82 23.24
CA ASP A 115 2.52 -0.64 23.44
C ASP A 115 1.58 -0.39 22.25
N SER A 116 0.56 0.44 22.45
CA SER A 116 -0.34 0.91 21.40
C SER A 116 -0.87 2.32 21.66
N LEU A 117 -1.27 2.99 20.58
CA LEU A 117 -1.88 4.31 20.61
C LEU A 117 -2.99 4.41 19.56
N THR A 118 -4.18 4.81 19.98
CA THR A 118 -5.37 4.87 19.10
C THR A 118 -5.90 6.28 18.99
N TYR A 119 -6.22 6.68 17.75
CA TYR A 119 -6.85 7.96 17.41
C TYR A 119 -8.18 7.68 16.73
N ASN A 120 -9.24 8.35 17.18
CA ASN A 120 -10.58 8.27 16.60
C ASN A 120 -10.93 9.48 15.71
N LYS A 121 -10.12 10.53 15.76
CA LYS A 121 -10.17 11.74 14.93
C LYS A 121 -8.74 12.27 14.78
N ASP A 122 -8.54 13.27 13.93
CA ASP A 122 -7.26 13.98 13.83
C ASP A 122 -6.07 13.03 13.60
N TRP A 123 -6.21 12.14 12.60
CA TRP A 123 -5.24 11.06 12.39
C TRP A 123 -3.83 11.61 12.27
N PRO A 124 -2.90 11.14 13.11
CA PRO A 124 -1.56 11.65 13.06
C PRO A 124 -0.86 11.16 11.80
N MET A 125 0.00 12.04 11.28
CA MET A 125 1.07 11.69 10.36
C MET A 125 2.34 11.45 11.16
N ASP A 126 3.12 10.43 10.82
CA ASP A 126 4.46 10.32 11.34
C ASP A 126 5.39 11.29 10.60
N TRP A 127 6.25 11.98 11.34
CA TRP A 127 7.24 12.88 10.75
C TRP A 127 8.43 13.08 11.68
N GLY A 128 9.63 12.70 11.23
CA GLY A 128 10.84 12.80 12.06
C GLY A 128 10.74 12.01 13.37
N GLY A 129 9.93 10.95 13.42
CA GLY A 129 9.65 10.18 14.63
C GLY A 129 8.59 10.78 15.56
N TYR A 130 7.92 11.87 15.19
CA TYR A 130 6.79 12.41 15.94
C TYR A 130 5.47 12.03 15.28
N LEU A 131 4.43 11.82 16.08
CA LEU A 131 3.06 11.76 15.57
C LEU A 131 2.46 13.16 15.60
N ILE A 132 2.24 13.75 14.44
CA ILE A 132 1.79 15.13 14.24
C ILE A 132 0.29 15.14 13.93
N THR A 133 -0.49 15.87 14.73
CA THR A 133 -1.94 16.09 14.56
C THR A 133 -2.25 17.58 14.42
N PRO A 134 -3.42 17.99 13.90
CA PRO A 134 -3.81 19.40 13.87
C PRO A 134 -3.68 20.13 15.22
N LYS A 135 -3.88 19.43 16.34
CA LYS A 135 -3.90 19.97 17.71
C LYS A 135 -2.53 20.00 18.40
N GLY A 136 -1.56 19.23 17.92
CA GLY A 136 -0.27 19.08 18.58
C GLY A 136 0.46 17.83 18.14
N TYR A 137 1.54 17.50 18.82
CA TYR A 137 2.40 16.37 18.50
C TYR A 137 2.72 15.52 19.73
N CYS A 138 3.10 14.26 19.54
CA CYS A 138 3.70 13.44 20.60
C CYS A 138 4.93 12.69 20.11
N SER A 139 5.83 12.36 21.04
CA SER A 139 7.09 11.63 20.78
C SER A 139 6.93 10.11 20.94
N TRP A 140 5.70 9.59 20.93
CA TRP A 140 5.40 8.20 21.26
C TRP A 140 6.23 7.17 20.48
N ILE A 141 6.52 7.42 19.20
CA ILE A 141 7.36 6.54 18.37
C ILE A 141 8.82 6.48 18.90
N LEU A 142 9.34 7.59 19.42
CA LEU A 142 10.72 7.74 19.89
C LEU A 142 10.92 7.17 21.29
N ASP A 143 10.05 7.52 22.24
CA ASP A 143 10.26 7.29 23.67
C ASP A 143 9.06 6.64 24.39
N GLY A 144 7.92 6.51 23.72
CA GLY A 144 6.68 5.99 24.32
C GLY A 144 5.84 7.02 25.08
N ASN A 145 6.23 8.30 25.10
CA ASN A 145 5.41 9.34 25.68
C ASN A 145 4.17 9.61 24.80
N LYS A 146 2.99 9.40 25.40
CA LYS A 146 1.68 9.60 24.74
C LYS A 146 1.14 11.01 24.93
N GLU A 147 1.78 11.83 25.76
CA GLU A 147 1.37 13.21 26.00
C GLU A 147 1.41 14.02 24.70
N VAL A 148 0.33 14.75 24.44
CA VAL A 148 0.21 15.63 23.28
C VAL A 148 0.67 17.03 23.69
N PHE A 149 1.77 17.46 23.09
CA PHE A 149 2.31 18.80 23.27
C PHE A 149 1.71 19.76 22.23
N PRO A 150 1.24 20.95 22.63
CA PRO A 150 0.78 21.96 21.68
C PRO A 150 1.97 22.50 20.89
N TYR A 151 1.68 23.03 19.70
CA TYR A 151 2.69 23.76 18.93
C TYR A 151 3.03 25.08 19.61
N ALA A 152 4.31 25.44 19.62
CA ALA A 152 4.70 26.81 19.95
C ALA A 152 4.33 27.72 18.78
N GLU A 153 3.36 28.61 18.96
CA GLU A 153 2.92 29.51 17.89
C GLU A 153 3.87 30.69 17.74
N GLU A 154 4.39 30.88 16.53
CA GLU A 154 5.28 32.01 16.23
C GLU A 154 4.50 33.30 15.97
N ASN A 155 3.35 33.21 15.28
CA ASN A 155 2.54 34.35 14.88
C ASN A 155 1.03 34.08 15.05
N GLY A 156 0.63 33.54 16.20
CA GLY A 156 -0.76 33.16 16.50
C GLY A 156 -1.78 34.31 16.39
N SER A 157 -1.35 35.57 16.47
CA SER A 157 -2.24 36.73 16.27
C SER A 157 -2.64 36.97 14.81
N LEU A 158 -1.94 36.35 13.84
CA LEU A 158 -2.15 36.50 12.40
C LEU A 158 -2.07 37.95 11.88
N THR A 159 -1.41 38.84 12.62
CA THR A 159 -1.27 40.26 12.29
C THR A 159 0.00 40.60 11.49
N ASP A 160 0.88 39.63 11.30
CA ASP A 160 2.16 39.84 10.64
C ASP A 160 1.99 40.02 9.12
N ASP A 161 2.73 40.97 8.54
CA ASP A 161 2.74 41.16 7.10
C ASP A 161 3.51 40.03 6.36
N SER A 162 3.30 39.92 5.05
CA SER A 162 3.91 38.89 4.21
C SER A 162 5.44 38.93 4.19
N THR A 163 6.06 40.10 4.34
CA THR A 163 7.52 40.25 4.37
C THR A 163 8.09 39.68 5.66
N LYS A 164 7.45 39.97 6.80
CA LYS A 164 7.83 39.43 8.11
C LYS A 164 7.65 37.91 8.15
N ILE A 165 6.51 37.40 7.66
CA ILE A 165 6.25 35.96 7.55
C ILE A 165 7.33 35.29 6.69
N SER A 166 7.66 35.86 5.53
CA SER A 166 8.66 35.29 4.61
C SER A 166 10.05 35.19 5.24
N LYS A 167 10.50 36.27 5.91
CA LYS A 167 11.79 36.27 6.64
C LYS A 167 11.79 35.23 7.75
N ARG A 168 10.69 35.11 8.50
CA ARG A 168 10.58 34.16 9.60
C ARG A 168 10.54 32.73 9.12
N PHE A 169 9.82 32.46 8.04
CA PHE A 169 9.80 31.18 7.36
C PHE A 169 11.20 30.74 6.96
N LEU A 170 11.97 31.58 6.25
CA LEU A 170 13.32 31.23 5.80
C LEU A 170 14.26 30.95 6.98
N TYR A 171 14.18 31.75 8.03
CA TYR A 171 14.94 31.52 9.26
C TYR A 171 14.62 30.16 9.89
N LEU A 172 13.34 29.87 10.13
CA LEU A 172 12.90 28.60 10.70
C LEU A 172 13.26 27.43 9.80
N TYR A 173 13.03 27.56 8.49
CA TYR A 173 13.34 26.52 7.51
C TYR A 173 14.83 26.17 7.51
N GLN A 174 15.72 27.15 7.56
CA GLN A 174 17.16 26.91 7.60
C GLN A 174 17.61 26.25 8.90
N ALA A 175 17.09 26.74 10.03
CA ALA A 175 17.48 26.31 11.37
C ALA A 175 16.88 24.97 11.82
N SER A 176 15.72 24.59 11.27
CA SER A 176 14.97 23.40 11.72
C SER A 176 15.55 22.10 11.19
N GLU A 177 15.41 21.05 11.99
CA GLU A 177 15.74 19.68 11.62
C GLU A 177 14.65 19.09 10.74
N PHE A 178 13.39 19.28 11.13
CA PHE A 178 12.23 18.79 10.39
C PHE A 178 11.32 19.94 9.98
N VAL A 179 10.75 19.85 8.77
CA VAL A 179 9.72 20.76 8.28
C VAL A 179 8.57 19.94 7.72
N TYR A 180 7.37 20.22 8.21
CA TYR A 180 6.11 19.62 7.77
C TYR A 180 5.12 20.70 7.37
N TYR A 181 4.26 20.40 6.40
CA TYR A 181 3.28 21.35 5.87
C TYR A 181 1.88 20.77 5.99
N TYR A 182 0.95 21.56 6.53
CA TYR A 182 -0.47 21.28 6.36
C TYR A 182 -0.92 21.89 5.06
N ASN A 183 -1.14 21.03 4.08
CA ASN A 183 -1.62 21.43 2.78
C ASN A 183 -3.11 21.21 2.70
N HIS A 184 -3.82 22.13 2.04
CA HIS A 184 -5.16 21.89 1.54
C HIS A 184 -5.17 22.08 0.03
N TRP A 185 -6.05 21.34 -0.63
CA TRP A 185 -6.34 21.54 -2.04
C TRP A 185 -7.52 22.49 -2.12
N ASP A 186 -7.32 23.63 -2.78
CA ASP A 186 -8.46 24.42 -3.23
C ASP A 186 -9.14 23.66 -4.37
N MET A 187 -10.34 23.13 -4.08
CA MET A 187 -11.13 22.35 -5.05
C MET A 187 -12.07 23.24 -5.88
N ASP A 188 -12.10 24.56 -5.63
CA ASP A 188 -13.09 25.45 -6.25
C ASP A 188 -12.74 25.83 -7.71
N ASP A 189 -11.47 25.67 -8.16
CA ASP A 189 -11.10 25.73 -9.58
C ASP A 189 -10.30 24.48 -10.02
N PRO A 190 -10.90 23.55 -10.78
CA PRO A 190 -10.24 22.35 -11.28
C PRO A 190 -9.01 22.61 -12.17
N ARG A 191 -8.85 23.82 -12.71
CA ARG A 191 -7.72 24.23 -13.56
C ARG A 191 -6.56 24.83 -12.78
N LEU A 192 -6.79 25.17 -11.51
CA LEU A 192 -5.83 25.79 -10.60
C LEU A 192 -5.75 24.99 -9.30
N GLN A 193 -5.58 23.66 -9.40
CA GLN A 193 -5.26 22.82 -8.25
C GLN A 193 -3.90 23.26 -7.67
N LYS A 194 -3.90 24.37 -6.93
CA LYS A 194 -2.74 24.94 -6.28
C LYS A 194 -2.73 24.39 -4.86
N LEU A 195 -1.58 23.83 -4.49
CA LEU A 195 -1.32 23.39 -3.14
C LEU A 195 -1.13 24.64 -2.26
N GLU A 196 -2.17 24.99 -1.51
CA GLU A 196 -2.09 26.05 -0.52
C GLU A 196 -1.58 25.47 0.80
N VAL A 197 -0.67 26.21 1.42
CA VAL A 197 -0.06 25.83 2.68
C VAL A 197 -0.14 27.00 3.61
N ASP A 198 -1.14 26.95 4.48
CA ASP A 198 -1.42 28.05 5.40
C ASP A 198 -0.82 27.86 6.80
N LYS A 199 -0.26 26.67 7.04
CA LYS A 199 0.43 26.30 8.28
C LYS A 199 1.64 25.43 7.98
N ALA A 200 2.82 25.91 8.37
CA ALA A 200 4.07 25.17 8.34
C ALA A 200 4.53 24.87 9.77
N LEU A 201 5.01 23.65 9.98
CA LEU A 201 5.54 23.17 11.24
C LEU A 201 7.04 22.96 11.14
N PHE A 202 7.76 23.42 12.16
CA PHE A 202 9.21 23.45 12.21
C PHE A 202 9.69 22.80 13.51
N TYR A 203 10.47 21.72 13.43
CA TYR A 203 11.12 21.18 14.62
C TYR A 203 12.44 21.91 14.87
N PHE A 204 12.43 22.75 15.91
CA PHE A 204 13.51 23.66 16.24
C PHE A 204 13.69 23.74 17.75
N ASN A 205 14.93 23.63 18.23
CA ASN A 205 15.29 23.69 19.65
C ASN A 205 14.45 22.76 20.53
N GLY A 206 14.25 21.51 20.08
CA GLY A 206 13.57 20.48 20.87
C GLY A 206 12.04 20.54 20.85
N LYS A 207 11.42 21.46 20.10
CA LYS A 207 9.96 21.62 20.03
C LYS A 207 9.47 21.88 18.61
N TRP A 208 8.19 21.59 18.38
CA TRP A 208 7.52 21.98 17.14
C TRP A 208 6.97 23.40 17.24
N VAL A 209 7.35 24.23 16.28
CA VAL A 209 6.91 25.61 16.13
C VAL A 209 5.96 25.70 14.93
N ALA A 210 4.80 26.33 15.12
CA ALA A 210 3.85 26.60 14.05
C ALA A 210 4.01 28.03 13.54
N LEU A 211 4.12 28.16 12.21
CA LEU A 211 4.03 29.43 11.50
C LEU A 211 2.80 29.39 10.58
N TYR A 212 1.99 30.44 10.67
CA TYR A 212 0.80 30.62 9.85
C TYR A 212 1.03 31.70 8.80
N GLY A 213 0.42 31.58 7.63
CA GLY A 213 0.52 32.59 6.58
C GLY A 213 0.06 32.05 5.24
N LYS A 214 -0.33 32.91 4.31
CA LYS A 214 -0.86 32.43 3.01
C LYS A 214 0.25 31.88 2.12
N ASN A 215 -0.01 30.76 1.44
CA ASN A 215 0.87 30.20 0.40
C ASN A 215 2.34 29.99 0.87
N LEU A 216 2.55 29.46 2.09
CA LEU A 216 3.90 29.22 2.61
C LEU A 216 4.70 28.22 1.76
N SER A 217 4.03 27.40 0.95
CA SER A 217 4.65 26.50 -0.03
C SER A 217 5.48 27.25 -1.07
N ASP A 218 5.04 28.44 -1.51
CA ASP A 218 5.75 29.28 -2.48
C ASP A 218 7.10 29.77 -1.93
N LEU A 219 7.25 29.80 -0.60
CA LEU A 219 8.50 30.15 0.08
C LEU A 219 9.43 28.94 0.28
N SER A 220 8.93 27.72 0.10
CA SER A 220 9.72 26.51 0.25
C SER A 220 10.62 26.33 -0.98
N VAL A 221 11.93 26.27 -0.75
CA VAL A 221 12.90 26.06 -1.85
C VAL A 221 12.96 24.58 -2.26
N GLN A 222 12.59 23.65 -1.36
CA GLN A 222 12.72 22.20 -1.56
C GLN A 222 11.54 21.39 -0.98
N GLY A 223 10.43 22.05 -0.63
CA GLY A 223 9.32 21.38 0.04
C GLY A 223 9.71 20.80 1.41
N TYR A 224 9.12 19.65 1.75
CA TYR A 224 9.34 18.93 3.02
C TYR A 224 10.83 18.74 3.31
N LYS A 225 11.23 18.85 4.59
CA LYS A 225 12.64 18.74 4.99
C LYS A 225 12.79 17.78 6.15
N ILE A 226 13.73 16.85 6.00
CA ILE A 226 14.25 16.00 7.07
C ILE A 226 15.77 16.11 7.03
N LYS A 227 16.35 16.92 7.91
CA LYS A 227 17.79 17.14 8.04
C LYS A 227 18.29 16.45 9.30
N GLY A 228 19.15 15.46 9.12
CA GLY A 228 19.77 14.70 10.21
C GLY A 228 19.47 13.20 10.14
N LYS A 229 20.08 12.43 11.05
CA LYS A 229 19.80 11.00 11.21
C LYS A 229 18.66 10.84 12.22
N SER A 230 17.42 10.88 11.74
CA SER A 230 16.31 10.37 12.55
C SER A 230 16.60 8.91 12.91
N PRO A 231 16.49 8.49 14.19
CA PRO A 231 16.61 7.08 14.54
C PRO A 231 15.43 6.25 14.01
N VAL A 232 14.42 6.94 13.46
CA VAL A 232 13.19 6.38 12.93
C VAL A 232 13.17 6.54 11.41
N GLY A 233 12.82 5.49 10.70
CA GLY A 233 12.58 5.54 9.26
C GLY A 233 11.73 4.40 8.74
N ASP A 234 11.18 4.57 7.56
CA ASP A 234 10.33 3.59 6.91
C ASP A 234 11.09 2.31 6.61
N MET A 235 10.45 1.18 6.88
CA MET A 235 10.94 -0.11 6.45
C MET A 235 10.75 -0.25 4.95
N VAL A 236 11.82 -0.65 4.27
CA VAL A 236 11.79 -0.89 2.82
C VAL A 236 11.10 -2.23 2.53
N ASN A 237 10.08 -2.21 1.67
CA ASN A 237 9.50 -3.45 1.13
C ASN A 237 10.58 -4.21 0.34
N ARG A 238 10.84 -5.46 0.71
CA ARG A 238 11.84 -6.32 0.08
C ARG A 238 11.33 -7.03 -1.17
N ILE A 239 10.02 -6.98 -1.43
CA ILE A 239 9.41 -7.63 -2.58
C ILE A 239 9.41 -6.70 -3.79
N ASP A 240 9.99 -7.20 -4.89
CA ASP A 240 9.79 -6.61 -6.22
C ASP A 240 8.50 -7.15 -6.84
N ASN A 241 7.43 -6.38 -6.72
CA ASN A 241 6.12 -6.73 -7.27
C ASN A 241 6.06 -6.68 -8.81
N THR A 242 7.09 -6.14 -9.46
CA THR A 242 7.14 -6.00 -10.92
C THR A 242 7.79 -7.20 -11.61
N ASN A 243 8.44 -8.11 -10.88
CA ASN A 243 9.16 -9.26 -11.44
C ASN A 243 8.91 -10.54 -10.62
N LEU A 244 7.64 -10.83 -10.32
CA LEU A 244 7.27 -11.97 -9.46
C LEU A 244 7.65 -13.33 -10.05
N ASP A 245 7.70 -13.47 -11.37
CA ASP A 245 8.07 -14.69 -12.08
C ASP A 245 9.59 -14.89 -12.24
N LYS A 246 10.39 -13.89 -11.83
CA LYS A 246 11.85 -13.98 -11.84
C LYS A 246 12.34 -14.29 -10.44
N ARG A 247 13.38 -15.12 -10.36
CA ARG A 247 13.98 -15.50 -9.09
C ARG A 247 14.57 -14.26 -8.39
N ASN A 248 13.95 -13.87 -7.28
CA ASN A 248 14.41 -12.81 -6.38
C ASN A 248 14.81 -13.44 -5.03
N PRO A 249 15.81 -12.89 -4.32
CA PRO A 249 16.28 -13.40 -3.02
C PRO A 249 15.23 -13.46 -1.91
N PHE A 250 14.08 -12.79 -2.06
CA PHE A 250 13.02 -12.75 -1.05
C PHE A 250 11.78 -13.54 -1.46
N ILE A 251 11.30 -13.36 -2.69
CA ILE A 251 10.08 -14.03 -3.15
C ILE A 251 10.13 -14.25 -4.66
N TYR A 252 9.58 -15.36 -5.11
CA TYR A 252 9.25 -15.56 -6.52
C TYR A 252 8.09 -16.53 -6.66
N MET A 253 7.38 -16.44 -7.78
CA MET A 253 6.33 -17.33 -8.19
C MET A 253 6.93 -18.48 -9.01
N GLU A 254 6.89 -19.68 -8.45
CA GLU A 254 7.42 -20.91 -9.06
C GLU A 254 6.45 -21.47 -10.10
N HIS A 255 5.14 -21.23 -9.94
CA HIS A 255 4.12 -21.70 -10.88
C HIS A 255 2.87 -20.83 -10.90
N PHE A 256 2.22 -20.80 -12.06
CA PHE A 256 0.90 -20.21 -12.25
C PHE A 256 -0.04 -21.26 -12.86
N GLN A 257 -1.10 -21.58 -12.14
CA GLN A 257 -2.18 -22.44 -12.62
C GLN A 257 -3.26 -21.56 -13.26
N LYS A 258 -3.45 -21.73 -14.58
CA LYS A 258 -4.54 -21.07 -15.30
C LYS A 258 -5.89 -21.65 -14.87
N GLU A 259 -6.85 -20.78 -14.54
CA GLU A 259 -8.18 -21.19 -14.07
C GLU A 259 -9.30 -20.56 -14.88
N TYR A 260 -9.21 -19.29 -15.23
CA TYR A 260 -10.27 -18.60 -15.94
C TYR A 260 -9.67 -17.58 -16.94
N TYR A 261 -10.15 -17.61 -18.17
CA TYR A 261 -9.76 -16.64 -19.20
C TYR A 261 -10.75 -15.49 -19.22
N ARG A 262 -10.25 -14.27 -19.18
CA ARG A 262 -11.02 -13.03 -19.28
C ARG A 262 -10.57 -12.24 -20.51
N LYS A 263 -11.50 -12.08 -21.46
CA LYS A 263 -11.28 -11.27 -22.65
C LYS A 263 -11.29 -9.79 -22.31
N SER A 264 -10.44 -9.06 -23.00
CA SER A 264 -10.43 -7.61 -23.13
C SER A 264 -11.83 -7.09 -23.38
N HIS A 265 -12.17 -6.04 -22.66
CA HIS A 265 -13.28 -5.18 -23.06
C HIS A 265 -12.66 -4.00 -23.80
N GLY A 266 -12.96 -3.87 -25.09
CA GLY A 266 -12.61 -2.70 -25.88
C GLY A 266 -13.30 -1.44 -25.32
N PRO A 267 -12.89 -0.24 -25.78
CA PRO A 267 -13.53 0.99 -25.33
C PRO A 267 -15.03 0.93 -25.62
N SER A 268 -15.85 1.14 -24.58
CA SER A 268 -17.29 1.37 -24.77
C SER A 268 -17.48 2.54 -25.74
N PHE A 269 -18.39 2.36 -26.70
CA PHE A 269 -18.71 3.37 -27.70
C PHE A 269 -19.05 4.70 -26.99
N GLY A 270 -18.25 5.75 -27.22
CA GLY A 270 -18.38 7.06 -26.55
C GLY A 270 -17.41 7.34 -25.40
N SER A 271 -16.49 6.43 -25.06
CA SER A 271 -15.43 6.71 -24.07
C SER A 271 -14.26 7.48 -24.72
N PRO A 272 -13.99 8.73 -24.32
CA PRO A 272 -12.91 9.54 -24.89
C PRO A 272 -11.50 9.07 -24.48
N THR A 273 -11.38 8.09 -23.56
CA THR A 273 -10.09 7.65 -23.02
C THR A 273 -9.56 6.35 -23.62
N GLY A 274 -10.30 5.66 -24.50
CA GLY A 274 -9.77 4.57 -25.32
C GLY A 274 -9.19 3.34 -24.56
N ASN A 275 -9.29 3.28 -23.24
CA ASN A 275 -8.65 2.22 -22.45
C ASN A 275 -9.35 0.88 -22.68
N SER A 276 -8.69 -0.02 -23.42
CA SER A 276 -9.00 -1.45 -23.41
C SER A 276 -8.22 -2.12 -22.27
N SER A 277 -8.88 -3.06 -21.58
CA SER A 277 -8.16 -4.01 -20.71
C SER A 277 -7.48 -5.06 -21.58
N PRO A 278 -6.28 -5.57 -21.29
CA PRO A 278 -5.72 -6.68 -22.05
C PRO A 278 -6.51 -7.97 -21.80
N ASP A 279 -6.41 -8.90 -22.75
CA ASP A 279 -6.80 -10.29 -22.53
C ASP A 279 -5.92 -10.88 -21.41
N ARG A 280 -6.53 -11.58 -20.45
CA ARG A 280 -5.80 -12.09 -19.27
C ARG A 280 -6.34 -13.41 -18.75
N TRP A 281 -5.48 -14.15 -18.08
CA TRP A 281 -5.85 -15.30 -17.27
C TRP A 281 -5.96 -14.88 -15.80
N GLU A 282 -7.04 -15.26 -15.16
CA GLU A 282 -7.20 -15.33 -13.71
C GLU A 282 -6.84 -16.77 -13.28
N GLY A 283 -6.14 -16.91 -12.15
CA GLY A 283 -5.77 -18.21 -11.61
C GLY A 283 -4.93 -18.10 -10.35
N THR A 284 -4.27 -19.19 -9.97
CA THR A 284 -3.50 -19.26 -8.72
C THR A 284 -2.00 -19.24 -8.99
N GLY A 285 -1.30 -18.29 -8.36
CA GLY A 285 0.16 -18.26 -8.26
C GLY A 285 0.65 -19.04 -7.05
N TYR A 286 1.72 -19.81 -7.23
CA TYR A 286 2.39 -20.61 -6.20
C TYR A 286 3.75 -20.00 -5.93
N PHE A 287 3.94 -19.48 -4.72
CA PHE A 287 5.03 -18.61 -4.34
C PHE A 287 5.95 -19.23 -3.29
N ASP A 288 7.24 -18.98 -3.46
CA ASP A 288 8.28 -19.30 -2.51
C ASP A 288 8.75 -18.00 -1.84
N LEU A 289 8.46 -17.83 -0.55
CA LEU A 289 9.00 -16.76 0.29
C LEU A 289 10.27 -17.27 0.99
N ILE A 290 11.41 -16.79 0.53
CA ILE A 290 12.74 -17.24 0.97
C ILE A 290 13.13 -16.51 2.26
N LEU A 291 13.32 -17.27 3.35
CA LEU A 291 13.67 -16.79 4.67
C LEU A 291 15.01 -17.40 5.11
N LYS A 292 16.12 -16.70 4.81
CA LYS A 292 17.49 -17.17 5.09
C LYS A 292 17.78 -18.53 4.44
N LYS A 293 17.67 -19.63 5.21
CA LYS A 293 17.94 -21.02 4.77
C LYS A 293 16.67 -21.87 4.66
N ASP A 294 15.51 -21.27 4.88
CA ASP A 294 14.22 -21.93 4.85
C ASP A 294 13.31 -21.23 3.84
N THR A 295 12.27 -21.92 3.37
CA THR A 295 11.32 -21.38 2.39
C THR A 295 9.91 -21.63 2.88
N LEU A 296 9.10 -20.58 2.82
CA LEU A 296 7.67 -20.62 3.07
C LEU A 296 6.94 -20.72 1.73
N HIS A 297 6.13 -21.78 1.58
CA HIS A 297 5.38 -22.05 0.36
C HIS A 297 3.93 -21.62 0.53
N PHE A 298 3.46 -20.67 -0.28
CA PHE A 298 2.09 -20.19 -0.22
C PHE A 298 1.48 -19.98 -1.60
N LYS A 299 0.16 -20.01 -1.68
CA LYS A 299 -0.58 -19.74 -2.90
C LYS A 299 -1.53 -18.55 -2.74
N GLN A 300 -1.78 -17.84 -3.83
CA GLN A 300 -2.77 -16.76 -3.89
C GLN A 300 -3.26 -16.56 -5.31
N ASP A 301 -4.40 -15.88 -5.44
CA ASP A 301 -4.93 -15.47 -6.74
C ASP A 301 -4.02 -14.45 -7.41
N ILE A 302 -3.88 -14.57 -8.72
CA ILE A 302 -3.06 -13.69 -9.55
C ILE A 302 -3.65 -13.62 -10.96
N THR A 303 -3.43 -12.51 -11.65
CA THR A 303 -3.75 -12.38 -13.07
C THR A 303 -2.50 -12.41 -13.93
N LYS A 304 -2.58 -12.98 -15.13
CA LYS A 304 -1.53 -12.96 -16.15
C LYS A 304 -2.07 -12.34 -17.43
N ASP A 305 -1.50 -11.23 -17.87
CA ASP A 305 -1.84 -10.61 -19.16
C ASP A 305 -1.17 -11.39 -20.31
N GLU A 306 -1.93 -11.71 -21.36
CA GLU A 306 -1.42 -12.48 -22.52
C GLU A 306 -0.62 -11.59 -23.49
N ASP A 307 -1.11 -10.37 -23.78
CA ASP A 307 -0.48 -9.42 -24.71
C ASP A 307 0.55 -8.51 -24.02
N TRP A 308 1.26 -9.04 -23.03
CA TRP A 308 2.23 -8.25 -22.28
C TRP A 308 3.52 -8.04 -23.08
N HIS A 309 3.81 -6.78 -23.41
CA HIS A 309 4.95 -6.43 -24.29
C HIS A 309 6.15 -5.80 -23.56
N SER A 310 6.09 -5.64 -22.23
CA SER A 310 7.20 -5.07 -21.47
C SER A 310 8.22 -6.14 -21.11
N ALA A 311 9.39 -6.15 -21.75
CA ALA A 311 10.48 -7.07 -21.42
C ALA A 311 11.00 -6.94 -19.97
N ASN A 312 10.76 -5.79 -19.35
CA ASN A 312 11.29 -5.44 -18.03
C ASN A 312 10.29 -5.65 -16.89
N MET A 313 9.06 -6.05 -17.18
CA MET A 313 8.02 -6.27 -16.18
C MET A 313 7.37 -7.64 -16.38
N SER A 314 6.99 -8.26 -15.28
CA SER A 314 6.22 -9.50 -15.21
C SER A 314 4.84 -9.30 -15.85
N PRO A 315 4.35 -10.26 -16.67
CA PRO A 315 2.97 -10.27 -17.13
C PRO A 315 1.99 -10.60 -15.99
N PHE A 316 2.51 -11.02 -14.84
CA PHE A 316 1.74 -11.38 -13.67
C PHE A 316 1.54 -10.19 -12.73
N SER A 317 0.29 -9.98 -12.34
CA SER A 317 -0.14 -8.96 -11.39
C SER A 317 -0.95 -9.60 -10.26
N PRO A 318 -0.49 -9.50 -9.00
CA PRO A 318 -1.33 -9.89 -7.87
C PRO A 318 -2.48 -8.88 -7.73
N PRO A 319 -3.62 -9.27 -7.12
CA PRO A 319 -4.75 -8.36 -6.91
C PRO A 319 -4.37 -7.15 -6.05
N VAL A 320 -3.33 -7.31 -5.23
CA VAL A 320 -2.75 -6.32 -4.34
C VAL A 320 -1.24 -6.55 -4.27
N TYR A 321 -0.47 -5.51 -3.97
CA TYR A 321 0.97 -5.67 -3.78
C TYR A 321 1.28 -6.60 -2.60
N LEU A 322 2.27 -7.45 -2.80
CA LEU A 322 2.88 -8.24 -1.75
C LEU A 322 3.90 -7.37 -1.01
N TYR A 323 3.91 -7.49 0.31
CA TYR A 323 4.84 -6.77 1.17
C TYR A 323 5.61 -7.73 2.06
N TYR A 324 6.93 -7.56 2.11
CA TYR A 324 7.79 -8.19 3.12
C TYR A 324 8.75 -7.17 3.70
N PHE A 325 8.65 -6.95 5.01
CA PHE A 325 9.50 -6.01 5.74
C PHE A 325 10.34 -6.76 6.77
N THR A 326 11.65 -6.49 6.79
CA THR A 326 12.57 -7.03 7.78
C THR A 326 13.77 -6.11 7.98
N ASN A 327 14.42 -6.22 9.14
CA ASN A 327 15.64 -5.51 9.49
C ASN A 327 16.59 -6.46 10.24
N SER A 328 17.90 -6.32 10.03
CA SER A 328 18.93 -7.12 10.73
C SER A 328 18.94 -6.97 12.25
N GLN A 329 18.35 -5.89 12.77
CA GLN A 329 18.28 -5.60 14.21
C GLN A 329 17.04 -6.18 14.90
N ILE A 330 16.14 -6.84 14.17
CA ILE A 330 14.94 -7.49 14.71
C ILE A 330 14.92 -8.99 14.35
N ASN A 331 14.23 -9.78 15.15
CA ASN A 331 14.18 -11.24 15.05
C ASN A 331 12.92 -11.76 14.33
N PHE A 332 12.17 -10.88 13.65
CA PHE A 332 10.95 -11.20 12.93
C PHE A 332 10.88 -10.47 11.59
N GLY A 333 9.97 -10.93 10.73
CA GLY A 333 9.54 -10.22 9.53
C GLY A 333 8.06 -9.88 9.60
N LEU A 334 7.64 -8.89 8.82
CA LEU A 334 6.24 -8.57 8.58
C LEU A 334 5.91 -8.91 7.13
N PHE A 335 4.76 -9.54 6.91
CA PHE A 335 4.34 -9.96 5.60
C PHE A 335 2.86 -9.65 5.38
N ALA A 336 2.50 -9.18 4.19
CA ALA A 336 1.12 -8.96 3.78
C ALA A 336 0.94 -9.37 2.31
N ASN A 337 -0.17 -10.06 2.05
CA ASN A 337 -0.61 -10.47 0.72
C ASN A 337 -2.00 -9.91 0.37
N ASP A 338 -2.53 -9.06 1.24
CA ASP A 338 -3.75 -8.29 1.04
C ASP A 338 -3.62 -6.93 1.73
N ASN A 339 -4.55 -6.03 1.44
CA ASN A 339 -4.59 -4.71 2.07
C ASN A 339 -5.23 -4.73 3.47
N PHE A 340 -5.56 -5.87 4.05
CA PHE A 340 -6.37 -5.93 5.28
C PHE A 340 -5.70 -6.68 6.42
N ARG A 341 -4.71 -7.51 6.14
CA ARG A 341 -4.08 -8.42 7.10
C ARG A 341 -2.58 -8.25 7.07
N LEU A 342 -2.01 -8.09 8.25
CA LEU A 342 -0.57 -8.09 8.45
C LEU A 342 -0.19 -9.31 9.27
N TYR A 343 0.78 -10.07 8.78
CA TYR A 343 1.29 -11.28 9.43
C TYR A 343 2.68 -11.01 10.00
N SER A 344 2.97 -11.61 11.15
CA SER A 344 4.30 -11.70 11.71
C SER A 344 4.92 -13.05 11.34
N ILE A 345 6.18 -13.03 10.91
CA ILE A 345 6.98 -14.20 10.60
C ILE A 345 8.09 -14.29 11.65
N LYS A 346 8.03 -15.29 12.53
CA LYS A 346 8.98 -15.49 13.64
C LYS A 346 9.66 -16.84 13.53
N LYS A 347 10.87 -16.95 14.06
CA LYS A 347 11.51 -18.27 14.21
C LYS A 347 10.72 -19.09 15.22
N GLY A 348 10.35 -20.32 14.87
CA GLY A 348 9.64 -21.23 15.77
C GLY A 348 10.47 -21.52 17.02
N ARG A 349 9.80 -21.54 18.19
CA ARG A 349 10.42 -22.06 19.43
C ARG A 349 10.56 -23.57 19.24
N LYS A 350 11.81 -24.06 19.28
CA LYS A 350 12.07 -25.51 19.33
C LYS A 350 11.73 -26.07 20.69
#